data_AF-A0A0F8ZAB1-F1
#
_entry.id   AF-A0A0F8ZAB1-F1
#
_cell.length_a   1.000
_cell.length_b   1.000
_cell.length_c   1.000
_cell.angle_alpha   90.00
_cell.angle_beta   90.00
_cell.angle_gamma   90.00
#
_symmetry.space_group_name_H-M   'P 1'
#
loop_
_entity.id
_entity.type
_entity.pdbx_description
1 polymer ?
#
loop_
_entity_poly.entity_id
_entity_poly.type
_entity_poly.pdbx_seq_one_letter_code
_entity_poly.pdbx_strand_id
1 'polypeptide(L)'
;TGVVLTTRARVTITAAIVGTIEKTIAIDLTKFNGTKSLTEDFFVLKMQYDDFSKIASARVLFDLDGGAFNKNYFVVTLTAKDLLDLRARREFPLDLPVDFDARIDQRVGKLRETFNVEDYLPIFDPTDLPPGDLVDHNIRFRFSDCKRVGTDATKTWASVGRVRVEVTLKASGTTSFEFDDLKIIGGAKLDGEYIYAYTYHNTVTKDDSFPSDFSLPFTANGTPIDVGVIASTDSQVDKIRLWRFNPRIFASFILVATVANSTGTIVDGTSDVSVASAETMPLDNGLAPLGDILAGPFRGSLWIASDLGGSVFFTNKGRFGGFGANNEVVITSGEDPIRWMSNVGTQFIIIARRSVHRLLGTEIFS
;
A
#
# COMPACT_ATOMS: atom_id res chain seq x y z
N THR A 1 25.07 -0.04 -0.67
CA THR A 1 25.98 -0.25 0.48
C THR A 1 25.76 0.88 1.47
N GLY A 2 25.13 0.60 2.61
CA GLY A 2 24.85 1.61 3.65
C GLY A 2 26.08 1.93 4.49
N VAL A 3 26.08 3.09 5.13
CA VAL A 3 27.11 3.42 6.13
C VAL A 3 26.75 2.67 7.41
N VAL A 4 27.69 1.90 7.97
CA VAL A 4 27.45 1.05 9.14
C VAL A 4 28.31 1.51 10.31
N LEU A 5 27.67 1.73 11.46
CA LEU A 5 28.36 1.83 12.75
C LEU A 5 28.45 0.45 13.42
N THR A 6 29.51 -0.31 13.14
CA THR A 6 29.75 -1.61 13.78
C THR A 6 30.46 -1.40 15.13
N THR A 7 29.72 -1.38 16.25
CA THR A 7 30.33 -1.41 17.59
C THR A 7 29.27 -1.73 18.62
N ARG A 8 29.35 -2.91 19.24
CA ARG A 8 28.37 -3.38 20.23
C ARG A 8 28.51 -2.64 21.55
N ALA A 9 27.38 -2.19 22.09
CA ALA A 9 27.27 -1.70 23.45
C ALA A 9 26.10 -2.40 24.15
N ARG A 10 26.35 -2.94 25.35
CA ARG A 10 25.36 -3.63 26.19
C ARG A 10 25.12 -2.84 27.47
N VAL A 11 23.86 -2.75 27.89
CA VAL A 11 23.47 -2.28 29.22
C VAL A 11 22.46 -3.26 29.81
N THR A 12 22.62 -3.57 31.09
CA THR A 12 21.62 -4.31 31.87
C THR A 12 20.88 -3.33 32.76
N ILE A 13 19.54 -3.34 32.67
CA ILE A 13 18.68 -2.38 33.36
C ILE A 13 17.78 -3.15 34.32
N THR A 14 17.69 -2.67 35.56
CA THR A 14 16.86 -3.26 36.60
C THR A 14 15.75 -2.29 36.99
N ALA A 15 14.50 -2.75 36.98
CA ALA A 15 13.30 -2.18 37.61
C ALA A 15 13.00 -0.68 37.35
N ALA A 16 11.97 -0.36 36.57
CA ALA A 16 11.35 0.98 36.41
C ALA A 16 12.32 2.16 36.14
N ILE A 17 13.56 1.86 35.77
CA ILE A 17 14.62 2.81 35.50
C ILE A 17 14.75 2.96 33.98
N VAL A 18 15.06 4.16 33.54
CA VAL A 18 15.48 4.42 32.15
C VAL A 18 16.95 4.02 32.05
N GLY A 19 17.25 3.00 31.26
CA GLY A 19 18.63 2.71 30.87
C GLY A 19 19.00 3.46 29.61
N THR A 20 20.26 3.88 29.53
CA THR A 20 20.77 4.65 28.40
C THR A 20 22.01 3.97 27.81
N ILE A 21 22.08 3.94 26.48
CA ILE A 21 23.28 3.55 25.72
C ILE A 21 23.63 4.72 24.81
N GLU A 22 24.87 5.19 24.88
CA GLU A 22 25.37 6.28 24.02
C GLU A 22 26.48 5.80 23.11
N LYS A 23 26.50 6.35 21.91
CA LYS A 23 27.53 6.09 20.92
C LYS A 23 27.88 7.37 20.17
N THR A 24 29.17 7.65 20.06
CA THR A 24 29.64 8.71 19.17
C THR A 24 29.59 8.21 17.73
N ILE A 25 29.10 9.05 16.83
CA ILE A 25 28.99 8.73 15.41
C ILE A 25 29.84 9.69 14.60
N ALA A 26 30.58 9.17 13.62
CA ALA A 26 31.38 9.96 12.67
C ALA A 26 30.78 9.92 11.25
N ILE A 27 29.53 9.49 11.13
CA ILE A 27 28.85 9.33 9.84
C ILE A 27 28.14 10.64 9.49
N ASP A 28 28.35 11.14 8.27
CA ASP A 28 27.52 12.18 7.67
C ASP A 28 26.12 11.62 7.35
N LEU A 29 25.15 11.87 8.23
CA LEU A 29 23.78 11.38 8.04
C LEU A 29 23.04 12.11 6.91
N THR A 30 23.62 13.17 6.33
CA THR A 30 23.03 13.85 5.16
C THR A 30 23.33 13.17 3.84
N LYS A 31 24.14 12.10 3.86
CA LYS A 31 24.47 11.36 2.64
C LYS A 31 24.32 9.86 2.84
N PHE A 32 23.72 9.22 1.86
CA PHE A 32 23.76 7.78 1.66
C PHE A 32 24.58 7.48 0.40
N ASN A 33 25.68 6.74 0.56
CA ASN A 33 26.56 6.34 -0.55
C ASN A 33 27.01 7.52 -1.46
N GLY A 34 27.23 8.69 -0.85
CA GLY A 34 27.60 9.93 -1.56
C GLY A 34 26.43 10.74 -2.12
N THR A 35 25.23 10.19 -2.19
CA THR A 35 24.00 10.89 -2.58
C THR A 35 23.35 11.54 -1.37
N LYS A 36 22.75 12.72 -1.54
CA LYS A 36 22.03 13.42 -0.46
C LYS A 36 20.89 12.54 0.08
N SER A 37 20.86 12.33 1.39
CA SER A 37 19.78 11.63 2.07
C SER A 37 18.47 12.42 1.94
N LEU A 38 17.38 11.71 1.72
CA LEU A 38 16.04 12.26 1.64
C LEU A 38 15.28 12.02 2.95
N THR A 39 14.22 12.78 3.20
CA THR A 39 13.38 12.61 4.40
C THR A 39 12.69 11.25 4.48
N GLU A 40 12.61 10.54 3.34
CA GLU A 40 12.04 9.21 3.17
C GLU A 40 13.03 8.07 3.39
N ASP A 41 14.34 8.38 3.51
CA ASP A 41 15.33 7.38 3.91
C ASP A 41 15.05 6.90 5.33
N PHE A 42 15.55 5.70 5.65
CA PHE A 42 15.29 5.07 6.93
C PHE A 42 16.57 4.69 7.65
N PHE A 43 16.50 4.79 8.96
CA PHE A 43 17.45 4.19 9.86
C PHE A 43 17.05 2.74 10.09
N VAL A 44 18.05 1.85 10.04
CA VAL A 44 17.95 0.48 10.54
C VAL A 44 18.84 0.38 11.75
N LEU A 45 18.19 0.19 12.89
CA LEU A 45 18.78 0.06 14.20
C LEU A 45 18.73 -1.40 14.61
N LYS A 46 19.90 -2.03 14.70
CA LYS A 46 20.03 -3.42 15.13
C LYS A 46 20.16 -3.47 16.65
N MET A 47 19.17 -4.10 17.27
CA MET A 47 19.01 -4.17 18.72
C MET A 47 18.82 -5.62 19.16
N GLN A 48 19.38 -5.96 20.32
CA GLN A 48 19.10 -7.23 20.99
C GLN A 48 18.52 -6.96 22.37
N TYR A 49 17.58 -7.80 22.80
CA TYR A 49 17.03 -7.76 24.14
C TYR A 49 16.63 -9.17 24.59
N ASP A 50 16.64 -9.42 25.90
CA ASP A 50 16.35 -10.74 26.48
C ASP A 50 14.85 -11.00 26.72
N ASP A 51 14.08 -9.97 27.10
CA ASP A 51 12.63 -10.08 27.31
C ASP A 51 11.92 -8.77 26.91
N PHE A 52 11.31 -8.80 25.73
CA PHE A 52 10.55 -7.68 25.19
C PHE A 52 9.37 -7.26 26.08
N SER A 53 8.74 -8.21 26.76
CA SER A 53 7.55 -7.96 27.56
C SER A 53 7.82 -6.94 28.67
N LYS A 54 9.09 -6.75 29.05
CA LYS A 54 9.56 -5.80 30.07
C LYS A 54 9.80 -4.39 29.54
N ILE A 55 9.87 -4.19 28.23
CA ILE A 55 10.10 -2.88 27.63
C ILE A 55 8.77 -2.13 27.53
N ALA A 56 8.71 -0.93 28.11
CA ALA A 56 7.55 -0.04 28.01
C ALA A 56 7.64 0.85 26.77
N SER A 57 8.82 1.40 26.51
CA SER A 57 9.12 2.23 25.34
C SER A 57 10.61 2.30 25.10
N ALA A 58 10.99 2.64 23.87
CA ALA A 58 12.36 3.01 23.54
C ALA A 58 12.37 4.37 22.84
N ARG A 59 13.44 5.15 23.02
CA ARG A 59 13.68 6.39 22.29
C ARG A 59 15.05 6.31 21.64
N VAL A 60 15.15 6.82 20.42
CA VAL A 60 16.43 7.03 19.76
C VAL A 60 16.62 8.53 19.58
N LEU A 61 17.69 9.05 20.16
CA LEU A 61 18.03 10.45 20.13
C LEU A 61 19.29 10.65 19.29
N PHE A 62 19.29 11.70 18.48
CA PHE A 62 20.43 12.12 17.66
C PHE A 62 20.83 13.53 18.10
N ASP A 63 21.97 13.64 18.78
CA ASP A 63 22.43 14.91 19.36
C ASP A 63 23.02 15.84 18.30
N LEU A 64 22.64 17.11 18.34
CA LEU A 64 23.07 18.15 17.39
C LEU A 64 24.05 19.18 18.03
N ASP A 65 24.38 19.01 19.31
CA ASP A 65 25.00 20.04 20.16
C ASP A 65 26.27 19.57 20.92
N GLY A 66 26.84 18.43 20.55
CA GLY A 66 28.10 17.94 21.13
C GLY A 66 27.93 17.06 22.37
N GLY A 67 26.74 16.52 22.62
CA GLY A 67 26.54 15.30 23.40
C GLY A 67 25.70 15.42 24.66
N ALA A 68 24.97 16.52 24.86
CA ALA A 68 24.19 16.73 26.07
C ALA A 68 22.73 16.28 25.96
N PHE A 69 22.19 16.06 24.75
CA PHE A 69 20.82 15.59 24.51
C PHE A 69 19.72 16.40 25.25
N ASN A 70 19.99 17.67 25.57
CA ASN A 70 19.11 18.51 26.41
C ASN A 70 18.69 19.82 25.74
N LYS A 71 19.22 20.15 24.56
CA LYS A 71 18.95 21.38 23.81
C LYS A 71 18.48 21.09 22.40
N ASN A 72 19.40 20.85 21.46
CA ASN A 72 19.08 20.50 20.08
C ASN A 72 19.36 19.02 19.82
N TYR A 73 18.31 18.27 19.51
CA TYR A 73 18.40 16.86 19.10
C TYR A 73 17.19 16.46 18.25
N PHE A 74 17.35 15.40 17.46
CA PHE A 74 16.20 14.68 16.89
C PHE A 74 15.85 13.50 17.79
N VAL A 75 14.56 13.17 17.90
CA VAL A 75 14.09 12.03 18.68
C VAL A 75 12.98 11.29 17.96
N VAL A 76 13.09 9.97 17.92
CA VAL A 76 11.98 9.08 17.59
C VAL A 76 11.62 8.28 18.84
N THR A 77 10.32 8.16 19.11
CA THR A 77 9.81 7.29 20.17
C THR A 77 9.28 6.03 19.50
N LEU A 78 9.86 4.90 19.88
CA LEU A 78 9.50 3.59 19.41
C LEU A 78 8.53 2.96 20.41
N THR A 79 7.36 2.57 19.92
CA THR A 79 6.33 1.88 20.67
C THR A 79 6.60 0.38 20.68
N ALA A 80 5.83 -0.35 21.50
CA ALA A 80 5.95 -1.80 21.51
C ALA A 80 5.68 -2.44 20.13
N LYS A 81 4.82 -1.81 19.33
CA LYS A 81 4.49 -2.23 17.96
C LYS A 81 5.69 -2.10 17.01
N ASP A 82 6.44 -1.00 17.13
CA ASP A 82 7.58 -0.70 16.25
C ASP A 82 8.77 -1.63 16.51
N LEU A 83 8.90 -2.09 17.76
CA LEU A 83 10.02 -2.95 18.19
C LEU A 83 9.83 -4.43 17.87
N LEU A 84 8.58 -4.88 17.70
CA LEU A 84 8.25 -6.28 17.37
C LEU A 84 8.24 -6.55 15.85
N ASP A 85 8.56 -5.56 15.01
CA ASP A 85 8.42 -5.64 13.53
C ASP A 85 7.05 -6.21 13.09
N LEU A 86 6.01 -5.96 13.89
CA LEU A 86 4.67 -6.42 13.58
C LEU A 86 4.19 -5.61 12.39
N ARG A 87 4.17 -6.27 11.22
CA ARG A 87 3.65 -5.75 9.93
C ARG A 87 2.44 -4.86 10.24
N ALA A 88 2.60 -3.56 10.03
CA ALA A 88 1.72 -2.57 10.64
C ALA A 88 0.23 -2.86 10.36
N ARG A 89 -0.50 -3.21 11.42
CA ARG A 89 -1.96 -3.24 11.50
C ARG A 89 -2.52 -1.94 10.88
N ARG A 90 -3.20 -2.04 9.74
CA ARG A 90 -4.05 -0.99 9.17
C ARG A 90 -5.42 -1.60 9.00
N GLU A 91 -6.38 -1.06 9.74
CA GLU A 91 -7.80 -1.30 9.48
C GLU A 91 -8.16 -0.56 8.20
N PHE A 92 -8.58 -1.29 7.17
CA PHE A 92 -9.10 -0.69 5.94
C PHE A 92 -10.61 -0.57 6.10
N PRO A 93 -11.16 0.65 6.20
CA PRO A 93 -12.59 0.82 5.99
C PRO A 93 -12.84 0.58 4.50
N LEU A 94 -13.31 -0.63 4.16
CA LEU A 94 -13.89 -0.87 2.86
C LEU A 94 -15.31 -0.30 2.91
N ASP A 95 -15.49 0.93 2.41
CA ASP A 95 -16.83 1.48 2.18
C ASP A 95 -17.39 0.78 0.93
N LEU A 96 -17.87 -0.46 1.10
CA LEU A 96 -18.67 -1.13 0.08
C LEU A 96 -20.09 -0.56 0.15
N PRO A 97 -20.58 0.15 -0.88
CA PRO A 97 -22.01 0.40 -1.00
C PRO A 97 -22.68 -0.95 -1.27
N VAL A 98 -23.23 -1.56 -0.22
CA VAL A 98 -24.13 -2.69 -0.36
C VAL A 98 -25.49 -2.11 -0.68
N ASP A 99 -25.85 -2.13 -1.96
CA ASP A 99 -27.20 -1.79 -2.38
C ASP A 99 -28.10 -2.98 -2.05
N PHE A 100 -28.83 -2.84 -0.95
CA PHE A 100 -29.91 -3.76 -0.66
C PHE A 100 -31.11 -3.33 -1.50
N ASP A 101 -31.20 -3.88 -2.71
CA ASP A 101 -32.39 -3.77 -3.56
C ASP A 101 -33.62 -4.33 -2.82
N ALA A 102 -34.28 -3.48 -2.03
CA ALA A 102 -35.72 -3.49 -1.74
C ALA A 102 -36.08 -2.44 -0.66
N ARG A 103 -36.77 -1.38 -1.11
CA ARG A 103 -37.51 -0.33 -0.37
C ARG A 103 -36.78 1.00 -0.15
N ILE A 104 -37.45 2.06 -0.62
CA ILE A 104 -37.09 3.49 -0.55
C ILE A 104 -36.86 4.02 0.89
N ASP A 105 -37.15 3.23 1.92
CA ASP A 105 -37.19 3.69 3.31
C ASP A 105 -36.02 3.21 4.18
N GLN A 106 -35.09 2.39 3.66
CA GLN A 106 -33.91 1.96 4.43
C GLN A 106 -32.69 2.82 4.08
N ARG A 107 -32.25 3.60 5.07
CA ARG A 107 -30.97 4.33 5.05
C ARG A 107 -29.85 3.38 4.63
N VAL A 108 -29.03 3.79 3.67
CA VAL A 108 -27.78 3.13 3.26
C VAL A 108 -27.03 2.66 4.50
N GLY A 109 -27.12 1.36 4.80
CA GLY A 109 -26.36 0.73 5.86
C GLY A 109 -24.94 0.58 5.34
N LYS A 110 -24.03 1.43 5.79
CA LYS A 110 -22.61 1.22 5.55
C LYS A 110 -22.21 -0.08 6.26
N LEU A 111 -22.04 -1.16 5.51
CA LEU A 111 -21.47 -2.39 6.02
C LEU A 111 -19.97 -2.13 6.17
N ARG A 112 -19.58 -1.72 7.38
CA ARG A 112 -18.18 -1.57 7.77
C ARG A 112 -17.65 -2.98 8.02
N GLU A 113 -17.28 -3.68 6.95
CA GLU A 113 -16.45 -4.87 7.12
C GLU A 113 -15.02 -4.40 7.35
N THR A 114 -14.57 -4.51 8.59
CA THR A 114 -13.18 -4.30 8.94
C THR A 114 -12.44 -5.58 8.56
N PHE A 115 -11.83 -5.61 7.38
CA PHE A 115 -10.90 -6.68 7.04
C PHE A 115 -9.69 -6.58 7.97
N ASN A 116 -9.59 -7.49 8.94
CA ASN A 116 -8.40 -7.64 9.75
C ASN A 116 -7.44 -8.56 9.00
N VAL A 117 -6.35 -7.99 8.49
CA VAL A 117 -5.23 -8.74 7.90
C VAL A 117 -4.66 -9.79 8.87
N GLU A 118 -4.96 -9.66 10.16
CA GLU A 118 -4.63 -10.63 11.22
C GLU A 118 -5.32 -11.98 11.08
N ASP A 119 -6.47 -12.09 10.40
CA ASP A 119 -7.14 -13.39 10.19
C ASP A 119 -6.33 -14.33 9.29
N TYR A 120 -5.32 -13.79 8.59
CA TYR A 120 -4.48 -14.50 7.62
C TYR A 120 -2.99 -14.47 7.93
N LEU A 121 -2.56 -13.80 9.00
CA LEU A 121 -1.19 -13.85 9.48
C LEU A 121 -1.13 -14.70 10.75
N PRO A 122 -0.08 -15.51 10.96
CA PRO A 122 0.09 -16.19 12.24
C PRO A 122 0.11 -15.14 13.35
N ILE A 123 -0.79 -15.29 14.33
CA ILE A 123 -0.84 -14.47 15.53
C ILE A 123 0.53 -14.58 16.20
N PHE A 124 1.28 -13.48 16.23
CA PHE A 124 2.52 -13.43 16.98
C PHE A 124 2.16 -13.22 18.46
N ASP A 125 2.28 -14.28 19.26
CA ASP A 125 2.19 -14.16 20.70
C ASP A 125 3.52 -13.62 21.23
N PRO A 126 3.56 -12.44 21.87
CA PRO A 126 4.79 -11.92 22.47
C PRO A 126 5.34 -12.82 23.59
N THR A 127 4.61 -13.85 24.03
CA THR A 127 5.08 -14.91 24.94
C THR A 127 5.77 -16.08 24.24
N ASP A 128 5.71 -16.18 22.90
CA ASP A 128 6.39 -17.21 22.11
C ASP A 128 7.90 -16.96 21.92
N LEU A 129 8.42 -15.81 22.38
CA LEU A 129 9.86 -15.59 22.43
C LEU A 129 10.43 -16.33 23.66
N PRO A 130 11.23 -17.39 23.49
CA PRO A 130 11.78 -18.12 24.62
C PRO A 130 12.70 -17.20 25.44
N PRO A 131 12.54 -17.10 26.77
CA PRO A 131 13.45 -16.35 27.60
C PRO A 131 14.83 -17.01 27.58
N GLY A 132 15.87 -16.29 27.16
CA GLY A 132 17.26 -16.72 27.34
C GLY A 132 18.24 -16.38 26.23
N ASP A 133 17.78 -16.17 24.99
CA ASP A 133 18.68 -15.86 23.87
C ASP A 133 18.42 -14.46 23.33
N LEU A 134 19.48 -13.64 23.29
CA LEU A 134 19.46 -12.32 22.67
C LEU A 134 19.22 -12.48 21.16
N VAL A 135 18.00 -12.19 20.69
CA VAL A 135 17.66 -12.23 19.26
C VAL A 135 17.98 -10.87 18.62
N ASP A 136 18.53 -10.91 17.41
CA ASP A 136 18.77 -9.72 16.60
C ASP A 136 17.46 -9.19 16.02
N HIS A 137 17.07 -7.97 16.43
CA HIS A 137 15.92 -7.26 15.88
C HIS A 137 16.39 -6.05 15.06
N ASN A 138 15.84 -5.93 13.84
CA ASN A 138 16.06 -4.76 12.99
C ASN A 138 14.89 -3.80 13.17
N ILE A 139 15.09 -2.73 13.91
CA ILE A 139 14.10 -1.68 14.08
C ILE A 139 14.28 -0.66 12.98
N ARG A 140 13.19 -0.33 12.28
CA ARG A 140 13.19 0.61 11.16
C ARG A 140 12.38 1.84 11.50
N PHE A 141 12.91 3.02 11.20
CA PHE A 141 12.19 4.29 11.30
C PHE A 141 12.76 5.31 10.31
N ARG A 142 11.94 6.24 9.84
CA ARG A 142 12.32 7.23 8.83
C ARG A 142 12.91 8.48 9.45
N PHE A 143 13.66 9.24 8.64
CA PHE A 143 14.06 10.60 9.02
C PHE A 143 12.84 11.47 9.35
N SER A 144 11.74 11.31 8.59
CA SER A 144 10.47 12.01 8.84
C SER A 144 9.78 11.68 10.16
N ASP A 145 10.06 10.51 10.73
CA ASP A 145 9.43 10.07 11.99
C ASP A 145 10.10 10.73 13.21
N CYS A 146 11.30 11.28 13.02
CA CYS A 146 12.06 11.94 14.04
C CYS A 146 11.51 13.36 14.30
N LYS A 147 11.10 13.61 15.54
CA LYS A 147 10.72 14.93 16.01
C LYS A 147 11.96 15.73 16.37
N ARG A 148 11.96 16.99 15.96
CA ARG A 148 13.00 17.94 16.34
C ARG A 148 12.71 18.52 17.72
N VAL A 149 13.72 18.51 18.58
CA VAL A 149 13.74 19.23 19.86
C VAL A 149 14.82 20.32 19.78
N GLY A 150 14.49 21.50 20.30
CA GLY A 150 15.33 22.70 20.20
C GLY A 150 14.91 23.66 19.08
N THR A 151 15.46 24.87 19.12
CA THR A 151 15.03 25.99 18.26
C THR A 151 16.08 26.43 17.24
N ASP A 152 17.32 25.95 17.32
CA ASP A 152 18.43 26.43 16.47
C ASP A 152 18.39 25.84 15.07
N ALA A 153 17.65 26.44 14.14
CA ALA A 153 17.44 25.95 12.77
C ALA A 153 18.73 25.75 11.94
N THR A 154 19.89 26.23 12.39
CA THR A 154 21.17 25.95 11.74
C THR A 154 21.65 24.52 11.97
N LYS A 155 21.14 23.86 13.02
CA LYS A 155 21.41 22.46 13.34
C LYS A 155 20.55 21.54 12.48
N THR A 156 21.22 20.67 11.72
CA THR A 156 20.59 19.73 10.78
C THR A 156 21.12 18.32 10.99
N TRP A 157 20.68 17.35 10.19
CA TRP A 157 21.24 15.99 10.20
C TRP A 157 22.76 15.94 9.99
N ALA A 158 23.38 16.97 9.38
CA ALA A 158 24.84 17.10 9.27
C ALA A 158 25.53 17.40 10.60
N SER A 159 24.78 17.94 11.57
CA SER A 159 25.29 18.30 12.89
C SER A 159 25.29 17.13 13.86
N VAL A 160 24.76 15.97 13.46
CA VAL A 160 24.66 14.82 14.37
C VAL A 160 26.04 14.23 14.64
N GLY A 161 26.48 14.29 15.89
CA GLY A 161 27.76 13.71 16.33
C GLY A 161 27.62 12.54 17.28
N ARG A 162 26.44 12.34 17.89
CA ARG A 162 26.17 11.24 18.83
C ARG A 162 24.75 10.71 18.71
N VAL A 163 24.58 9.44 19.02
CA VAL A 163 23.29 8.76 19.13
C VAL A 163 23.15 8.20 20.55
N ARG A 164 21.96 8.34 21.12
CA ARG A 164 21.58 7.71 22.38
C ARG A 164 20.33 6.86 22.16
N VAL A 165 20.37 5.62 22.62
CA VAL A 165 19.17 4.79 22.79
C VAL A 165 18.79 4.81 24.26
N GLU A 166 17.54 5.14 24.54
CA GLU A 166 16.98 5.13 25.88
C GLU A 166 15.87 4.10 25.94
N VAL A 167 15.95 3.17 26.89
CA VAL A 167 14.96 2.11 27.07
C VAL A 167 14.32 2.29 28.43
N THR A 168 12.99 2.39 28.44
CA THR A 168 12.19 2.48 29.66
C THR A 168 11.56 1.14 29.95
N LEU A 169 11.75 0.61 31.15
CA LEU A 169 11.16 -0.66 31.57
C LEU A 169 9.78 -0.49 32.21
N LYS A 170 8.96 -1.54 32.14
CA LYS A 170 7.77 -1.70 32.96
C LYS A 170 8.17 -1.90 34.43
N ALA A 171 7.23 -1.66 35.35
CA ALA A 171 7.47 -1.50 36.79
C ALA A 171 8.15 -2.70 37.49
N SER A 172 8.18 -3.88 36.87
CA SER A 172 8.83 -5.07 37.42
C SER A 172 9.52 -5.90 36.32
N GLY A 173 10.84 -5.83 36.27
CA GLY A 173 11.65 -6.60 35.34
C GLY A 173 13.13 -6.21 35.39
N THR A 174 14.00 -7.17 35.07
CA THR A 174 15.38 -6.92 34.65
C THR A 174 15.46 -7.33 33.20
N THR A 175 16.11 -6.53 32.36
CA THR A 175 16.36 -6.88 30.97
C THR A 175 17.74 -6.38 30.56
N SER A 176 18.42 -7.18 29.76
CA SER A 176 19.61 -6.79 29.01
C SER A 176 19.19 -6.22 27.67
N PHE A 177 19.81 -5.11 27.30
CA PHE A 177 19.64 -4.48 25.99
C PHE A 177 21.00 -4.26 25.34
N GLU A 178 21.13 -4.61 24.06
CA GLU A 178 22.31 -4.35 23.24
C GLU A 178 21.96 -3.53 21.99
N PHE A 179 22.83 -2.57 21.69
CA PHE A 179 22.85 -1.82 20.44
C PHE A 179 24.08 -2.25 19.63
N ASP A 180 23.86 -2.83 18.46
CA ASP A 180 24.93 -3.37 17.59
C ASP A 180 25.27 -2.37 16.47
N ASP A 181 24.33 -2.24 15.52
CA ASP A 181 24.49 -1.48 14.28
C ASP A 181 23.46 -0.37 14.18
N LEU A 182 23.89 0.79 13.68
CA LEU A 182 23.01 1.78 13.08
C LEU A 182 23.41 1.94 11.61
N LYS A 183 22.43 1.80 10.72
CA LYS A 183 22.60 1.94 9.28
C LYS A 183 21.61 2.96 8.77
N ILE A 184 22.02 3.79 7.82
CA ILE A 184 21.07 4.48 6.94
C ILE A 184 20.90 3.59 5.72
N ILE A 185 19.66 3.33 5.36
CA ILE A 185 19.29 2.77 4.07
C ILE A 185 18.47 3.83 3.36
N GLY A 186 18.91 4.17 2.16
CA GLY A 186 18.35 5.25 1.37
C GLY A 186 18.75 5.12 -0.08
N GLY A 187 18.38 6.10 -0.88
CA GLY A 187 18.77 6.14 -2.30
C GLY A 187 17.92 5.28 -3.23
N ALA A 188 17.06 4.39 -2.71
CA ALA A 188 15.90 3.94 -3.45
C ALA A 188 14.66 3.88 -2.59
N LYS A 189 13.56 4.23 -3.23
CA LYS A 189 12.42 4.82 -2.56
C LYS A 189 11.34 3.82 -2.14
N LEU A 190 11.64 2.52 -2.25
CA LEU A 190 10.71 1.42 -2.04
C LEU A 190 11.15 0.57 -0.86
N ASP A 191 10.23 0.31 0.07
CA ASP A 191 10.43 -0.59 1.21
C ASP A 191 9.16 -1.41 1.49
N GLY A 192 9.31 -2.73 1.51
CA GLY A 192 8.21 -3.67 1.74
C GLY A 192 7.87 -4.52 0.51
N GLU A 193 6.70 -5.15 0.57
CA GLU A 193 6.20 -6.05 -0.48
C GLU A 193 5.38 -5.25 -1.50
N TYR A 194 5.75 -5.34 -2.78
CA TYR A 194 5.10 -4.66 -3.89
C TYR A 194 4.64 -5.66 -4.94
N ILE A 195 3.45 -5.41 -5.48
CA ILE A 195 2.86 -6.14 -6.60
C ILE A 195 2.75 -5.17 -7.78
N TYR A 196 3.07 -5.65 -8.97
CA TYR A 196 3.04 -4.84 -10.19
C TYR A 196 2.08 -5.42 -11.22
N ALA A 197 1.53 -4.51 -12.02
CA ALA A 197 0.80 -4.83 -13.25
C ALA A 197 1.11 -3.72 -14.26
N TYR A 198 0.92 -3.98 -15.54
CA TYR A 198 0.98 -2.93 -16.55
C TYR A 198 -0.23 -2.95 -17.48
N THR A 199 -0.62 -1.79 -17.98
CA THR A 199 -1.65 -1.65 -19.03
C THR A 199 -1.01 -1.09 -20.29
N TYR A 200 -1.64 -1.37 -21.42
CA TYR A 200 -1.36 -0.73 -22.69
C TYR A 200 -2.25 0.50 -22.84
N HIS A 201 -1.68 1.61 -23.27
CA HIS A 201 -2.38 2.88 -23.35
C HIS A 201 -2.26 3.49 -24.75
N ASN A 202 -3.36 4.05 -25.23
CA ASN A 202 -3.43 4.82 -26.47
C ASN A 202 -3.58 6.30 -26.13
N THR A 203 -2.55 7.10 -26.41
CA THR A 203 -2.57 8.54 -26.07
C THR A 203 -3.57 9.36 -26.89
N VAL A 204 -4.08 8.84 -28.01
CA VAL A 204 -5.10 9.49 -28.84
C VAL A 204 -6.49 9.29 -28.24
N THR A 205 -6.88 8.05 -27.93
CA THR A 205 -8.21 7.74 -27.39
C THR A 205 -8.31 7.93 -25.88
N LYS A 206 -7.16 7.95 -25.19
CA LYS A 206 -7.04 7.98 -23.71
C LYS A 206 -7.54 6.71 -23.03
N ASP A 207 -7.66 5.62 -23.76
CA ASP A 207 -8.07 4.32 -23.22
C ASP A 207 -6.88 3.49 -22.75
N ASP A 208 -7.15 2.67 -21.73
CA ASP A 208 -6.25 1.68 -21.19
C ASP A 208 -6.81 0.27 -21.47
N SER A 209 -5.94 -0.67 -21.78
CA SER A 209 -6.28 -2.09 -21.89
C SER A 209 -6.62 -2.70 -20.52
N PHE A 210 -7.02 -3.97 -20.53
CA PHE A 210 -6.93 -4.82 -19.35
C PHE A 210 -5.49 -4.82 -18.80
N PRO A 211 -5.31 -4.88 -17.47
CA PRO A 211 -4.00 -5.05 -16.88
C PRO A 211 -3.42 -6.41 -17.28
N SER A 212 -2.08 -6.47 -17.34
CA SER A 212 -1.35 -7.74 -17.34
C SER A 212 -1.70 -8.58 -16.11
N ASP A 213 -1.31 -9.84 -16.13
CA ASP A 213 -1.27 -10.65 -14.90
C ASP A 213 -0.48 -9.91 -13.82
N PHE A 214 -0.93 -10.04 -12.57
CA PHE A 214 -0.26 -9.45 -11.43
C PHE A 214 1.04 -10.20 -11.16
N SER A 215 2.09 -9.45 -10.86
CA SER A 215 3.36 -10.06 -10.49
C SER A 215 3.25 -10.83 -9.18
N LEU A 216 4.19 -11.75 -8.95
CA LEU A 216 4.47 -12.20 -7.59
C LEU A 216 4.95 -11.00 -6.74
N PRO A 217 4.77 -11.03 -5.40
CA PRO A 217 5.26 -9.99 -4.53
C PRO A 217 6.79 -9.84 -4.61
N PHE A 218 7.27 -8.62 -4.86
CA PHE A 218 8.68 -8.24 -4.75
C PHE A 218 8.96 -7.59 -3.41
N THR A 219 9.99 -8.04 -2.70
CA THR A 219 10.44 -7.38 -1.48
C THR A 219 11.51 -6.35 -1.80
N ALA A 220 11.17 -5.05 -1.70
CA ALA A 220 12.15 -3.98 -1.75
C ALA A 220 12.71 -3.71 -0.35
N ASN A 221 14.01 -3.42 -0.27
CA ASN A 221 14.70 -3.00 0.95
C ASN A 221 15.50 -1.72 0.69
N GLY A 222 14.83 -0.69 0.17
CA GLY A 222 15.47 0.56 -0.25
C GLY A 222 16.23 0.44 -1.57
N THR A 223 15.82 -0.47 -2.45
CA THR A 223 16.37 -0.64 -3.82
C THR A 223 15.27 -0.46 -4.87
N PRO A 224 15.57 0.03 -6.09
CA PRO A 224 14.60 0.05 -7.17
C PRO A 224 14.18 -1.39 -7.53
N ILE A 225 13.00 -1.54 -8.11
CA ILE A 225 12.52 -2.81 -8.64
C ILE A 225 12.52 -2.75 -10.17
N ASP A 226 13.14 -3.74 -10.79
CA ASP A 226 13.15 -3.93 -12.23
C ASP A 226 11.92 -4.74 -12.66
N VAL A 227 11.01 -4.13 -13.42
CA VAL A 227 9.79 -4.77 -13.91
C VAL A 227 9.88 -5.04 -15.39
N GLY A 228 9.85 -6.32 -15.78
CA GLY A 228 9.80 -6.75 -17.17
C GLY A 228 8.44 -6.47 -17.80
N VAL A 229 8.44 -5.89 -19.01
CA VAL A 229 7.23 -5.61 -19.79
C VAL A 229 7.41 -6.06 -21.25
N ILE A 230 6.30 -6.42 -21.89
CA ILE A 230 6.27 -6.83 -23.30
C ILE A 230 5.46 -5.80 -24.09
N ALA A 231 5.97 -5.36 -25.24
CA ALA A 231 5.23 -4.47 -26.12
C ALA A 231 3.94 -5.10 -26.65
N SER A 232 2.87 -4.32 -26.74
CA SER A 232 1.68 -4.71 -27.49
C SER A 232 2.00 -4.72 -28.98
N THR A 233 1.49 -5.73 -29.69
CA THR A 233 1.54 -5.81 -31.16
C THR A 233 0.46 -4.96 -31.84
N ASP A 234 -0.47 -4.39 -31.08
CA ASP A 234 -1.51 -3.51 -31.61
C ASP A 234 -0.91 -2.16 -32.01
N SER A 235 -1.03 -1.83 -33.30
CA SER A 235 -0.54 -0.57 -33.88
C SER A 235 -1.17 0.69 -33.27
N GLN A 236 -2.31 0.58 -32.59
CA GLN A 236 -2.98 1.70 -31.92
C GLN A 236 -2.36 2.01 -30.55
N VAL A 237 -1.57 1.09 -29.97
CA VAL A 237 -0.95 1.28 -28.65
C VAL A 237 0.41 1.94 -28.79
N ASP A 238 0.57 3.09 -28.14
CA ASP A 238 1.82 3.86 -28.16
C ASP A 238 2.54 3.93 -26.80
N LYS A 239 1.87 3.55 -25.70
CA LYS A 239 2.42 3.58 -24.34
C LYS A 239 2.18 2.29 -23.54
N ILE A 240 3.05 2.05 -22.58
CA ILE A 240 2.85 1.11 -21.46
C ILE A 240 2.78 1.93 -20.17
N ARG A 241 1.77 1.68 -19.34
CA ARG A 241 1.62 2.27 -18.01
C ARG A 241 1.92 1.22 -16.95
N LEU A 242 2.88 1.49 -16.07
CA LEU A 242 3.25 0.61 -14.98
C LEU A 242 2.51 1.03 -13.71
N TRP A 243 1.86 0.06 -13.08
CA TRP A 243 1.07 0.22 -11.88
C TRP A 243 1.68 -0.58 -10.73
N ARG A 244 1.66 -0.01 -9.52
CA ARG A 244 2.25 -0.58 -8.31
C ARG A 244 1.22 -0.65 -7.20
N PHE A 245 1.19 -1.75 -6.48
CA PHE A 245 0.40 -1.93 -5.28
C PHE A 245 1.30 -2.34 -4.12
N ASN A 246 1.10 -1.70 -2.97
CA ASN A 246 1.66 -2.11 -1.69
C ASN A 246 0.52 -2.07 -0.69
N PRO A 247 0.03 -3.24 -0.20
CA PRO A 247 -1.16 -3.30 0.63
C PRO A 247 -0.98 -2.58 1.98
N ARG A 248 0.25 -2.28 2.41
CA ARG A 248 0.47 -1.48 3.63
C ARG A 248 0.23 0.00 3.39
N ILE A 249 0.43 0.47 2.16
CA ILE A 249 0.55 1.90 1.85
C ILE A 249 -0.65 2.40 1.05
N PHE A 250 -1.05 1.67 0.01
CA PHE A 250 -2.06 2.08 -0.95
C PHE A 250 -3.33 1.24 -0.82
N ALA A 251 -4.48 1.85 -1.11
CA ALA A 251 -5.77 1.15 -1.16
C ALA A 251 -6.02 0.48 -2.53
N SER A 252 -5.28 0.88 -3.58
CA SER A 252 -5.39 0.37 -4.94
C SER A 252 -4.03 0.45 -5.64
N PHE A 253 -3.94 -0.11 -6.85
CA PHE A 253 -2.78 0.06 -7.71
C PHE A 253 -2.62 1.53 -8.10
N ILE A 254 -1.40 2.03 -8.03
CA ILE A 254 -1.02 3.42 -8.29
C ILE A 254 -0.10 3.50 -9.49
N LEU A 255 -0.29 4.48 -10.37
CA LEU A 255 0.58 4.70 -11.52
C LEU A 255 1.97 5.15 -11.08
N VAL A 256 3.01 4.43 -11.51
CA VAL A 256 4.40 4.76 -11.18
C VAL A 256 5.24 5.16 -12.39
N ALA A 257 4.88 4.73 -13.59
CA ALA A 257 5.56 5.11 -14.82
C ALA A 257 4.65 5.02 -16.05
N THR A 258 4.92 5.86 -17.05
CA THR A 258 4.37 5.74 -18.41
C THR A 258 5.52 5.79 -19.40
N VAL A 259 5.73 4.73 -20.16
CA VAL A 259 6.86 4.57 -21.10
C VAL A 259 6.35 4.32 -22.53
N ALA A 260 7.23 4.41 -23.52
CA ALA A 260 6.89 4.02 -24.89
C ALA A 260 6.54 2.52 -24.97
N ASN A 261 5.67 2.15 -25.91
CA ASN A 261 5.31 0.75 -26.15
C ASN A 261 6.52 -0.03 -26.72
N SER A 262 7.36 -0.57 -25.84
CA SER A 262 8.57 -1.33 -26.16
C SER A 262 8.79 -2.45 -25.14
N THR A 263 9.18 -3.64 -25.60
CA THR A 263 9.58 -4.76 -24.73
C THR A 263 10.89 -4.41 -24.01
N GLY A 264 10.96 -4.62 -22.71
CA GLY A 264 12.15 -4.33 -21.93
C GLY A 264 11.90 -4.34 -20.43
N THR A 265 12.74 -3.62 -19.69
CA THR A 265 12.65 -3.48 -18.24
C THR A 265 12.37 -2.02 -17.89
N ILE A 266 11.36 -1.80 -17.05
CA ILE A 266 11.07 -0.50 -16.43
C ILE A 266 11.63 -0.54 -15.02
N VAL A 267 12.51 0.42 -14.69
CA VAL A 267 13.05 0.57 -13.33
C VAL A 267 12.11 1.43 -12.51
N ASP A 268 11.45 0.85 -11.53
CA ASP A 268 10.69 1.60 -10.54
C ASP A 268 11.56 1.94 -9.34
N GLY A 269 11.94 3.21 -9.26
CA GLY A 269 12.63 3.80 -8.11
C GLY A 269 11.85 4.95 -7.48
N THR A 270 10.54 5.06 -7.72
CA THR A 270 9.72 6.23 -7.36
C THR A 270 9.13 6.09 -5.95
N SER A 271 9.22 7.12 -5.08
CA SER A 271 8.85 6.96 -3.66
C SER A 271 7.38 6.80 -3.50
N ASP A 272 7.01 6.02 -2.50
CA ASP A 272 5.61 5.87 -2.10
C ASP A 272 4.95 7.20 -1.78
N VAL A 273 5.69 8.13 -1.18
CA VAL A 273 5.19 9.48 -0.90
C VAL A 273 4.96 10.25 -2.20
N SER A 274 5.90 10.20 -3.15
CA SER A 274 5.77 10.94 -4.41
C SER A 274 4.63 10.44 -5.31
N VAL A 275 4.25 9.16 -5.18
CA VAL A 275 3.12 8.59 -5.94
C VAL A 275 1.83 8.50 -5.13
N ALA A 276 1.81 8.92 -3.87
CA ALA A 276 0.61 8.79 -3.02
C ALA A 276 -0.63 9.49 -3.58
N SER A 277 -0.44 10.52 -4.42
CA SER A 277 -1.51 11.25 -5.12
C SER A 277 -1.54 10.98 -6.63
N ALA A 278 -0.82 9.96 -7.11
CA ALA A 278 -0.84 9.60 -8.52
C ALA A 278 -2.17 8.90 -8.87
N GLU A 279 -2.39 8.73 -10.17
CA GLU A 279 -3.60 8.07 -10.68
C GLU A 279 -3.72 6.64 -10.16
N THR A 280 -4.93 6.22 -9.85
CA THR A 280 -5.24 4.84 -9.45
C THR A 280 -5.62 4.00 -10.67
N MET A 281 -5.17 2.74 -10.71
CA MET A 281 -5.47 1.86 -11.83
C MET A 281 -6.97 1.69 -11.97
N PRO A 282 -7.52 1.95 -13.17
CA PRO A 282 -8.92 1.71 -13.41
C PRO A 282 -9.17 0.19 -13.40
N LEU A 283 -9.74 -0.33 -12.32
CA LEU A 283 -10.16 -1.74 -12.18
C LEU A 283 -11.49 -2.03 -12.92
N ASP A 284 -11.85 -1.16 -13.83
CA ASP A 284 -13.17 -1.09 -14.45
C ASP A 284 -13.20 -1.78 -15.83
N ASN A 285 -12.08 -2.40 -16.21
CA ASN A 285 -11.95 -3.35 -17.31
C ASN A 285 -12.06 -4.76 -16.73
N GLY A 286 -13.27 -5.19 -16.37
CA GLY A 286 -13.60 -6.59 -16.09
C GLY A 286 -13.88 -7.36 -17.38
N LEU A 287 -13.67 -8.67 -17.38
CA LEU A 287 -13.93 -9.50 -18.55
C LEU A 287 -15.40 -9.32 -18.96
N ALA A 288 -15.63 -9.19 -20.27
CA ALA A 288 -16.99 -9.22 -20.79
C ALA A 288 -17.66 -10.52 -20.31
N PRO A 289 -18.82 -10.45 -19.66
CA PRO A 289 -19.55 -11.66 -19.30
C PRO A 289 -19.87 -12.43 -20.57
N LEU A 290 -19.86 -13.77 -20.48
CA LEU A 290 -20.26 -14.62 -21.59
C LEU A 290 -21.73 -14.30 -21.92
N GLY A 291 -21.97 -13.72 -23.09
CA GLY A 291 -23.29 -13.34 -23.52
C GLY A 291 -23.44 -13.43 -25.03
N ASP A 292 -24.61 -13.91 -25.44
CA ASP A 292 -24.95 -14.15 -26.85
C ASP A 292 -25.84 -13.03 -27.42
N ILE A 293 -26.32 -12.14 -26.55
CA ILE A 293 -27.22 -11.05 -26.91
C ILE A 293 -26.52 -9.73 -26.63
N LEU A 294 -26.27 -8.97 -27.69
CA LEU A 294 -25.60 -7.67 -27.66
C LEU A 294 -26.57 -6.56 -28.08
N ALA A 295 -26.57 -5.44 -27.39
CA ALA A 295 -27.33 -4.25 -27.77
C ALA A 295 -26.60 -2.95 -27.41
N GLY A 296 -26.90 -1.87 -28.13
CA GLY A 296 -26.32 -0.55 -27.90
C GLY A 296 -25.73 0.09 -29.17
N PRO A 297 -25.06 1.25 -29.04
CA PRO A 297 -24.82 1.97 -27.78
C PRO A 297 -26.11 2.59 -27.20
N PHE A 298 -26.31 2.43 -25.90
CA PHE A 298 -27.37 3.13 -25.15
C PHE A 298 -26.74 3.92 -24.01
N ARG A 299 -26.95 5.24 -24.01
CA ARG A 299 -26.35 6.21 -23.06
C ARG A 299 -24.81 6.17 -22.97
N GLY A 300 -24.16 5.73 -24.05
CA GLY A 300 -22.71 5.62 -24.14
C GLY A 300 -22.13 4.32 -23.60
N SER A 301 -22.98 3.33 -23.31
CA SER A 301 -22.58 1.98 -22.87
C SER A 301 -23.00 0.94 -23.91
N LEU A 302 -22.18 -0.11 -24.02
CA LEU A 302 -22.56 -1.36 -24.67
C LEU A 302 -23.26 -2.24 -23.63
N TRP A 303 -24.30 -2.95 -24.05
CA TRP A 303 -25.10 -3.83 -23.19
C TRP A 303 -25.02 -5.26 -23.72
N ILE A 304 -24.83 -6.22 -22.82
CA ILE A 304 -24.72 -7.63 -23.13
C ILE A 304 -25.56 -8.46 -22.16
N ALA A 305 -26.14 -9.55 -22.64
CA ALA A 305 -26.86 -10.51 -21.81
C ALA A 305 -26.54 -11.93 -22.26
N SER A 306 -26.60 -12.86 -21.31
CA SER A 306 -26.61 -14.29 -21.60
C SER A 306 -28.05 -14.74 -21.85
N ASP A 307 -28.22 -15.70 -22.77
CA ASP A 307 -29.51 -16.38 -22.99
C ASP A 307 -29.79 -17.48 -21.95
N LEU A 308 -28.90 -17.65 -20.97
CA LEU A 308 -29.03 -18.60 -19.85
C LEU A 308 -29.42 -17.92 -18.52
N GLY A 309 -29.40 -16.59 -18.45
CA GLY A 309 -29.59 -15.83 -17.22
C GLY A 309 -30.63 -14.70 -17.33
N GLY A 310 -31.04 -14.20 -16.16
CA GLY A 310 -31.94 -13.05 -16.00
C GLY A 310 -31.23 -11.71 -15.83
N SER A 311 -29.91 -11.65 -16.03
CA SER A 311 -29.10 -10.44 -15.84
C SER A 311 -28.68 -9.83 -17.17
N VAL A 312 -28.60 -8.50 -17.20
CA VAL A 312 -27.94 -7.74 -18.26
C VAL A 312 -26.71 -7.05 -17.69
N PHE A 313 -25.67 -6.95 -18.48
CA PHE A 313 -24.43 -6.29 -18.11
C PHE A 313 -24.18 -5.13 -19.05
N PHE A 314 -23.47 -4.11 -18.56
CA PHE A 314 -23.15 -2.95 -19.39
C PHE A 314 -21.72 -2.49 -19.21
N THR A 315 -21.20 -1.77 -20.19
CA THR A 315 -19.87 -1.20 -20.09
C THR A 315 -19.92 0.18 -19.47
N ASN A 316 -18.82 0.64 -18.88
CA ASN A 316 -18.69 2.01 -18.43
C ASN A 316 -18.89 2.96 -19.60
N LYS A 317 -19.48 4.12 -19.29
CA LYS A 317 -19.81 5.12 -20.29
C LYS A 317 -18.55 5.55 -21.06
N GLY A 318 -18.59 5.40 -22.38
CA GLY A 318 -17.49 5.74 -23.28
C GLY A 318 -16.40 4.66 -23.40
N ARG A 319 -16.51 3.54 -22.67
CA ARG A 319 -15.52 2.46 -22.66
C ARG A 319 -16.17 1.15 -23.11
N PHE A 320 -16.08 0.82 -24.40
CA PHE A 320 -16.75 -0.37 -24.97
C PHE A 320 -16.22 -1.73 -24.43
N GLY A 321 -15.07 -1.76 -23.75
CA GLY A 321 -14.54 -2.96 -23.09
C GLY A 321 -14.56 -2.91 -21.55
N GLY A 322 -15.05 -1.81 -20.96
CA GLY A 322 -14.95 -1.57 -19.52
C GLY A 322 -16.14 -2.14 -18.74
N PHE A 323 -16.23 -3.45 -18.55
CA PHE A 323 -17.24 -4.02 -17.65
C PHE A 323 -16.81 -3.84 -16.18
N GLY A 324 -17.45 -2.94 -15.45
CA GLY A 324 -17.21 -2.77 -14.01
C GLY A 324 -17.84 -3.89 -13.19
N ALA A 325 -17.32 -4.12 -11.98
CA ALA A 325 -17.86 -5.09 -11.03
C ALA A 325 -19.33 -4.82 -10.62
N ASN A 326 -19.78 -3.56 -10.76
CA ASN A 326 -21.15 -3.14 -10.46
C ASN A 326 -22.00 -2.94 -11.72
N ASN A 327 -21.52 -3.33 -12.90
CA ASN A 327 -22.24 -3.14 -14.16
C ASN A 327 -23.10 -4.35 -14.52
N GLU A 328 -23.79 -4.90 -13.53
CA GLU A 328 -24.80 -5.92 -13.69
C GLU A 328 -26.14 -5.35 -13.22
N VAL A 329 -27.20 -5.64 -13.98
CA VAL A 329 -28.57 -5.38 -13.55
C VAL A 329 -29.36 -6.66 -13.67
N VAL A 330 -29.86 -7.15 -12.54
CA VAL A 330 -30.70 -8.34 -12.48
C VAL A 330 -32.12 -7.94 -12.90
N ILE A 331 -32.56 -8.42 -14.06
CA ILE A 331 -33.87 -8.09 -14.66
C ILE A 331 -34.97 -8.99 -14.11
N THR A 332 -34.67 -10.27 -13.94
CA THR A 332 -35.61 -11.26 -13.42
C THR A 332 -34.95 -12.12 -12.36
N SER A 333 -35.69 -12.44 -11.28
CA SER A 333 -35.26 -13.48 -10.34
C SER A 333 -35.56 -14.86 -10.93
N GLY A 334 -34.52 -15.70 -11.08
CA GLY A 334 -34.63 -17.09 -11.58
C GLY A 334 -34.33 -17.29 -13.08
N GLU A 335 -34.64 -18.49 -13.59
CA GLU A 335 -34.39 -18.94 -14.98
C GLU A 335 -35.35 -18.33 -16.03
N ASP A 336 -35.51 -17.00 -16.04
CA ASP A 336 -36.22 -16.31 -17.15
C ASP A 336 -35.22 -15.68 -18.12
N PRO A 337 -34.74 -16.43 -19.12
CA PRO A 337 -33.62 -15.99 -19.93
C PRO A 337 -33.97 -14.77 -20.78
N ILE A 338 -33.04 -13.83 -20.85
CA ILE A 338 -33.12 -12.72 -21.81
C ILE A 338 -33.12 -13.29 -23.23
N ARG A 339 -34.04 -12.81 -24.07
CA ARG A 339 -34.20 -13.24 -25.47
C ARG A 339 -33.86 -12.15 -26.46
N TRP A 340 -34.02 -10.90 -26.07
CA TRP A 340 -33.80 -9.76 -26.95
C TRP A 340 -33.51 -8.49 -26.16
N MET A 341 -32.64 -7.65 -26.69
CA MET A 341 -32.40 -6.30 -26.19
C MET A 341 -32.32 -5.33 -27.36
N SER A 342 -32.94 -4.16 -27.25
CA SER A 342 -32.82 -3.13 -28.29
C SER A 342 -33.09 -1.72 -27.76
N ASN A 343 -32.49 -0.75 -28.45
CA ASN A 343 -32.78 0.66 -28.24
C ASN A 343 -33.96 1.09 -29.13
N VAL A 344 -35.05 1.56 -28.50
CA VAL A 344 -36.24 2.09 -29.18
C VAL A 344 -36.42 3.55 -28.78
N GLY A 345 -35.82 4.45 -29.57
CA GLY A 345 -35.83 5.88 -29.32
C GLY A 345 -34.98 6.27 -28.11
N THR A 346 -35.61 6.70 -27.02
CA THR A 346 -34.94 7.06 -25.76
C THR A 346 -35.01 5.95 -24.71
N GLN A 347 -35.55 4.79 -25.09
CA GLN A 347 -35.84 3.67 -24.19
C GLN A 347 -34.97 2.48 -24.56
N PHE A 348 -34.49 1.76 -23.55
CA PHE A 348 -33.86 0.47 -23.76
C PHE A 348 -34.84 -0.62 -23.34
N ILE A 349 -35.20 -1.47 -24.29
CA ILE A 349 -36.19 -2.53 -24.11
C ILE A 349 -35.45 -3.86 -23.98
N ILE A 350 -35.79 -4.60 -22.94
CA ILE A 350 -35.24 -5.93 -22.64
C ILE A 350 -36.42 -6.90 -22.62
N ILE A 351 -36.40 -7.89 -23.49
CA ILE A 351 -37.43 -8.93 -23.56
C ILE A 351 -36.83 -10.21 -23.00
N ALA A 352 -37.35 -10.65 -21.86
CA ALA A 352 -37.11 -11.98 -21.31
C ALA A 352 -38.18 -12.95 -21.85
N ARG A 353 -38.03 -14.24 -21.57
CA ARG A 353 -38.98 -15.25 -22.07
C ARG A 353 -40.40 -15.04 -21.52
N ARG A 354 -40.57 -14.51 -20.31
CA ARG A 354 -41.90 -14.31 -19.69
C ARG A 354 -42.28 -12.85 -19.44
N SER A 355 -41.38 -11.91 -19.68
CA SER A 355 -41.60 -10.49 -19.37
C SER A 355 -40.93 -9.55 -20.35
N VAL A 356 -41.40 -8.29 -20.36
CA VAL A 356 -40.81 -7.19 -21.12
C VAL A 356 -40.48 -6.08 -20.13
N HIS A 357 -39.23 -5.66 -20.10
CA HIS A 357 -38.73 -4.64 -19.20
C HIS A 357 -38.27 -3.42 -19.99
N ARG A 358 -38.40 -2.25 -19.35
CA ARG A 358 -37.92 -0.99 -19.88
C ARG A 358 -36.92 -0.38 -18.91
N LEU A 359 -35.74 -0.06 -19.42
CA LEU A 359 -34.73 0.69 -18.68
C LEU A 359 -34.98 2.19 -18.83
N LEU A 360 -35.14 2.91 -17.71
CA LEU A 360 -35.29 4.37 -17.66
C LEU A 360 -34.05 5.07 -17.09
N GLY A 361 -32.87 4.51 -17.34
CA GLY A 361 -31.62 5.03 -16.80
C GLY A 361 -30.83 3.92 -16.17
N THR A 362 -30.50 4.02 -14.89
CA THR A 362 -30.03 2.87 -14.10
C THR A 362 -31.17 2.10 -13.46
N GLU A 363 -32.39 2.65 -13.46
CA GLU A 363 -33.60 2.03 -12.90
C GLU A 363 -34.33 1.17 -13.93
N ILE A 364 -34.77 -0.03 -13.51
CA ILE A 364 -35.60 -0.95 -14.30
C ILE A 364 -37.06 -0.78 -13.91
N PHE A 365 -37.94 -0.67 -14.90
CA PHE A 365 -39.39 -0.78 -14.72
C PHE A 365 -39.88 -2.04 -15.46
N SER A 366 -40.64 -2.86 -14.74
CA SER A 366 -41.30 -4.08 -15.25
C SER A 366 -42.69 -3.82 -15.80
#